data_AF-A0A8T5FSY7-F1
#
_entry.id   AF-A0A8T5FSY7-F1
#
_cell.length_a   1.000
_cell.length_b   1.000
_cell.length_c   1.000
_cell.angle_alpha   90.00
_cell.angle_beta   90.00
_cell.angle_gamma   90.00
#
_symmetry.space_group_name_H-M   'P 1'
#
loop_
_entity.id
_entity.type
_entity.pdbx_description
1 polymer ?
#
loop_
_entity_poly.entity_id
_entity_poly.type
_entity_poly.pdbx_seq_one_letter_code
_entity_poly.pdbx_strand_id
1 'polypeptide(L)'
;MPKPNIYFASSISGADSKDHENAGIISKQLQQHGRVMTELIGNPDIHAIEAKNMANGVNIAHRDLGWLADSDVMVADITNGSIGVGKEIGFALDARRIPVLAIHKKGKKVSQMVDKFKHPLLTNVEYENSEDLETQVDGFFGDLNVLGTLRPNLILCDGIDGSGKGVVSKAIGDFFSRGQSDVFDVTEFSKKEGHIPSWDDVKSNFPEGGALLVAEPTYCGIGKIIREELIKKGSNHDVMSVAQAYSLDRAILFDRLVGPAIESGITVVMDRGVFATQVYQPVQGEMFEGYDSEYILGMVRGLPGNQREMDYVPGLILLPDVDPKIAMERLGNRSKDDNALFEESNFQNRIADVYASRRIEKWYTRRGSKIVHLPQKEGEGPSVTKERTLAAYEKYLDRIEG
;
A
#
# COMPACT_ATOMS: atom_id res chain seq x y z
N MET A 1 10.44 -12.55 10.01
CA MET A 1 9.55 -11.92 9.02
C MET A 1 9.51 -12.78 7.77
N PRO A 2 8.43 -12.76 6.99
CA PRO A 2 8.43 -13.37 5.65
C PRO A 2 9.52 -12.75 4.78
N LYS A 3 10.11 -13.55 3.89
CA LYS A 3 11.14 -13.11 2.94
C LYS A 3 10.59 -12.03 1.98
N PRO A 4 11.33 -10.94 1.70
CA PRO A 4 10.88 -9.87 0.81
C PRO A 4 10.72 -10.34 -0.64
N ASN A 5 9.82 -9.69 -1.37
CA ASN A 5 9.77 -9.76 -2.83
C ASN A 5 10.80 -8.81 -3.44
N ILE A 6 11.68 -9.35 -4.27
CA ILE A 6 12.76 -8.63 -4.92
C ILE A 6 12.42 -8.48 -6.40
N TYR A 7 12.31 -7.24 -6.88
CA TYR A 7 12.32 -6.97 -8.31
C TYR A 7 13.77 -6.85 -8.79
N PHE A 8 14.26 -7.85 -9.51
CA PHE A 8 15.59 -7.79 -10.12
C PHE A 8 15.50 -7.26 -11.54
N ALA A 9 16.32 -6.27 -11.90
CA ALA A 9 16.39 -5.69 -13.23
C ALA A 9 17.81 -5.77 -13.78
N SER A 10 17.95 -6.10 -15.06
CA SER A 10 19.23 -6.06 -15.78
C SER A 10 18.97 -5.78 -17.26
N SER A 11 20.00 -5.33 -17.99
CA SER A 11 19.89 -5.11 -19.42
C SER A 11 19.62 -6.45 -20.14
N ILE A 12 18.59 -6.49 -20.99
CA ILE A 12 18.25 -7.67 -21.81
C ILE A 12 18.56 -7.40 -23.28
N SER A 13 17.93 -6.38 -23.88
CA SER A 13 18.04 -6.12 -25.32
C SER A 13 19.40 -5.55 -25.79
N GLY A 14 20.26 -5.13 -24.86
CA GLY A 14 21.59 -4.55 -25.16
C GLY A 14 22.74 -5.25 -24.45
N ALA A 15 22.50 -6.45 -23.90
CA ALA A 15 23.47 -7.25 -23.15
C ALA A 15 24.07 -8.36 -24.04
N ASP A 16 25.32 -8.73 -23.80
CA ASP A 16 25.92 -9.91 -24.43
C ASP A 16 25.69 -11.19 -23.60
N SER A 17 26.16 -12.34 -24.08
CA SER A 17 25.97 -13.62 -23.38
C SER A 17 26.63 -13.67 -22.00
N LYS A 18 27.73 -12.97 -21.78
CA LYS A 18 28.42 -12.91 -20.47
C LYS A 18 27.66 -12.03 -19.50
N ASP A 19 27.03 -10.97 -20.01
CA ASP A 19 26.16 -10.10 -19.20
C ASP A 19 24.93 -10.87 -18.72
N HIS A 20 24.32 -11.70 -19.59
CA HIS A 20 23.22 -12.58 -19.18
C HIS A 20 23.65 -13.62 -18.15
N GLU A 21 24.81 -14.26 -18.32
CA GLU A 21 25.36 -15.20 -17.34
C GLU A 21 25.57 -14.51 -15.97
N ASN A 22 26.12 -13.29 -15.99
CA ASN A 22 26.29 -12.48 -14.79
C ASN A 22 24.96 -12.14 -14.10
N ALA A 23 23.94 -11.77 -14.87
CA ALA A 23 22.60 -11.54 -14.32
C ALA A 23 22.02 -12.81 -13.66
N GLY A 24 22.29 -13.99 -14.21
CA GLY A 24 21.92 -15.26 -13.59
C GLY A 24 22.62 -15.51 -12.24
N ILE A 25 23.91 -15.17 -12.13
CA ILE A 25 24.67 -15.24 -10.87
C ILE A 25 24.06 -14.30 -9.82
N ILE A 26 23.79 -13.04 -10.20
CA ILE A 26 23.16 -12.05 -9.30
C ILE A 26 21.78 -12.55 -8.84
N SER A 27 20.93 -13.00 -9.77
CA SER A 27 19.59 -13.52 -9.46
C SER A 27 19.66 -14.65 -8.43
N LYS A 28 20.62 -15.57 -8.58
CA LYS A 28 20.84 -16.66 -7.61
C LYS A 28 21.27 -16.16 -6.23
N GLN A 29 22.10 -15.12 -6.15
CA GLN A 29 22.45 -14.51 -4.87
C GLN A 29 21.22 -13.89 -4.20
N LEU A 30 20.41 -13.15 -4.95
CA LEU A 30 19.21 -12.49 -4.42
C LEU A 30 18.17 -13.47 -3.87
N GLN A 31 18.06 -14.67 -4.44
CA GLN A 31 17.17 -15.73 -3.94
C GLN A 31 17.50 -16.18 -2.51
N GLN A 32 18.71 -15.92 -2.01
CA GLN A 32 19.06 -16.18 -0.61
C GLN A 32 18.29 -15.26 0.34
N HIS A 33 18.11 -13.99 -0.03
CA HIS A 33 17.46 -12.95 0.78
C HIS A 33 15.95 -12.89 0.60
N GLY A 34 15.44 -13.18 -0.60
CA GLY A 34 14.05 -12.94 -0.94
C GLY A 34 13.51 -13.79 -2.08
N ARG A 35 12.25 -13.57 -2.43
CA ARG A 35 11.64 -14.12 -3.65
C ARG A 35 11.94 -13.17 -4.81
N VAL A 36 12.75 -13.60 -5.76
CA VAL A 36 13.01 -12.84 -6.99
C VAL A 36 11.81 -12.95 -7.94
N MET A 37 11.21 -11.83 -8.32
CA MET A 37 9.99 -11.81 -9.14
C MET A 37 10.26 -11.98 -10.64
N THR A 38 11.49 -11.73 -11.07
CA THR A 38 11.95 -11.70 -12.46
C THR A 38 12.90 -12.86 -12.74
N GLU A 39 12.54 -14.08 -12.31
CA GLU A 39 13.40 -15.29 -12.36
C GLU A 39 13.94 -15.63 -13.77
N LEU A 40 13.29 -15.14 -14.83
CA LEU A 40 13.73 -15.33 -16.20
C LEU A 40 14.99 -14.53 -16.56
N ILE A 41 15.33 -13.49 -15.79
CA ILE A 41 16.53 -12.69 -16.02
C ILE A 41 17.76 -13.55 -15.73
N GLY A 42 18.64 -13.66 -16.73
CA GLY A 42 19.81 -14.54 -16.73
C GLY A 42 19.56 -15.93 -17.34
N ASN A 43 18.34 -16.21 -17.82
CA ASN A 43 18.06 -17.40 -18.61
C ASN A 43 18.63 -17.25 -20.04
N PRO A 44 19.43 -18.20 -20.55
CA PRO A 44 19.97 -18.15 -21.93
C PRO A 44 18.90 -18.04 -23.01
N ASP A 45 17.70 -18.56 -22.76
CA ASP A 45 16.58 -18.59 -23.70
C ASP A 45 15.61 -17.40 -23.52
N ILE A 46 15.97 -16.38 -22.73
CA ILE A 46 15.07 -15.27 -22.38
C ILE A 46 14.40 -14.62 -23.59
N HIS A 47 15.15 -14.36 -24.66
CA HIS A 47 14.61 -13.75 -25.88
C HIS A 47 13.57 -14.64 -26.57
N ALA A 48 13.77 -15.97 -26.60
CA ALA A 48 12.81 -16.90 -27.18
C ALA A 48 11.54 -17.00 -26.33
N ILE A 49 11.69 -16.98 -24.99
CA ILE A 49 10.58 -16.99 -24.03
C ILE A 49 9.75 -15.70 -24.17
N GLU A 50 10.40 -14.53 -24.23
CA GLU A 50 9.73 -13.24 -24.40
C GLU A 50 9.04 -13.12 -25.76
N ALA A 51 9.68 -13.57 -26.84
CA ALA A 51 9.06 -13.62 -28.17
C ALA A 51 7.78 -14.48 -28.17
N LYS A 52 7.82 -15.64 -27.50
CA LYS A 52 6.64 -16.50 -27.34
C LYS A 52 5.55 -15.84 -26.49
N ASN A 53 5.91 -15.16 -25.41
CA ASN A 53 4.97 -14.42 -24.57
C ASN A 53 4.27 -13.30 -25.37
N MET A 54 5.03 -12.51 -26.14
CA MET A 54 4.47 -11.47 -26.99
C MET A 54 3.55 -12.05 -28.08
N ALA A 55 3.94 -13.17 -28.70
CA ALA A 55 3.10 -13.87 -29.68
C ALA A 55 1.77 -14.38 -29.07
N ASN A 56 1.76 -14.65 -27.77
CA ASN A 56 0.56 -15.03 -27.01
C ASN A 56 -0.21 -13.83 -26.44
N GLY A 57 0.12 -12.59 -26.83
CA GLY A 57 -0.59 -11.37 -26.43
C GLY A 57 -0.18 -10.82 -25.05
N VAL A 58 0.90 -11.30 -24.44
CA VAL A 58 1.38 -10.77 -23.16
C VAL A 58 1.98 -9.37 -23.37
N ASN A 59 1.44 -8.38 -22.67
CA ASN A 59 2.05 -7.07 -22.56
C ASN A 59 3.15 -7.10 -21.48
N ILE A 60 4.39 -7.31 -21.91
CA ILE A 60 5.56 -7.43 -21.02
C ILE A 60 5.71 -6.18 -20.15
N ALA A 61 5.49 -4.98 -20.71
CA ALA A 61 5.64 -3.74 -19.95
C ALA A 61 4.65 -3.63 -18.78
N HIS A 62 3.36 -3.95 -18.99
CA HIS A 62 2.37 -3.93 -17.90
C HIS A 62 2.62 -5.04 -16.87
N ARG A 63 2.99 -6.24 -17.33
CA ARG A 63 3.33 -7.36 -16.43
C ARG A 63 4.50 -7.00 -15.51
N ASP A 64 5.58 -6.50 -16.08
CA ASP A 64 6.82 -6.23 -15.37
C ASP A 64 6.65 -5.03 -14.42
N LEU A 65 5.93 -3.99 -14.85
CA LEU A 65 5.51 -2.90 -13.95
C LEU A 65 4.60 -3.39 -12.83
N GLY A 66 3.71 -4.36 -13.09
CA GLY A 66 2.88 -5.00 -12.07
C GLY A 66 3.73 -5.76 -11.03
N TRP A 67 4.76 -6.48 -11.47
CA TRP A 67 5.71 -7.12 -10.57
C TRP A 67 6.52 -6.13 -9.74
N LEU A 68 7.04 -5.08 -10.36
CA LEU A 68 7.72 -4.00 -9.64
C LEU A 68 6.76 -3.32 -8.65
N ALA A 69 5.49 -3.17 -9.04
CA ALA A 69 4.41 -2.69 -8.19
C ALA A 69 3.99 -3.68 -7.07
N ASP A 70 4.55 -4.86 -7.00
CA ASP A 70 4.31 -5.82 -5.91
C ASP A 70 5.59 -6.18 -5.13
N SER A 71 6.71 -5.56 -5.50
CA SER A 71 8.00 -5.74 -4.86
C SER A 71 8.17 -4.86 -3.62
N ASP A 72 8.99 -5.38 -2.69
CA ASP A 72 9.35 -4.73 -1.43
C ASP A 72 10.68 -3.98 -1.57
N VAL A 73 11.49 -4.42 -2.53
CA VAL A 73 12.83 -3.92 -2.80
C VAL A 73 13.17 -4.17 -4.27
N MET A 74 13.93 -3.27 -4.87
CA MET A 74 14.48 -3.44 -6.22
C MET A 74 16.00 -3.64 -6.14
N VAL A 75 16.51 -4.55 -6.97
CA VAL A 75 17.95 -4.64 -7.25
C VAL A 75 18.15 -4.47 -8.75
N ALA A 76 19.04 -3.59 -9.15
CA ALA A 76 19.30 -3.26 -10.55
C ALA A 76 20.77 -3.46 -10.90
N ASP A 77 21.06 -4.37 -11.82
CA ASP A 77 22.38 -4.42 -12.47
C ASP A 77 22.45 -3.33 -13.53
N ILE A 78 23.16 -2.25 -13.21
CA ILE A 78 23.35 -1.10 -14.09
C ILE A 78 24.71 -1.12 -14.82
N THR A 79 25.40 -2.27 -14.81
CA THR A 79 26.69 -2.44 -15.50
C THR A 79 26.60 -2.03 -16.98
N ASN A 80 25.48 -2.36 -17.62
CA ASN A 80 25.17 -1.95 -18.99
C ASN A 80 24.00 -0.96 -19.00
N GLY A 81 24.14 0.11 -19.80
CA GLY A 81 23.09 1.11 -19.94
C GLY A 81 21.81 0.52 -20.53
N SER A 82 20.69 0.67 -19.83
CA SER A 82 19.37 0.22 -20.29
C SER A 82 18.30 1.27 -19.97
N ILE A 83 17.55 1.69 -20.99
CA ILE A 83 16.43 2.63 -20.82
C ILE A 83 15.34 1.99 -19.96
N GLY A 84 15.08 0.69 -20.13
CA GLY A 84 14.13 -0.08 -19.32
C GLY A 84 14.51 -0.06 -17.84
N VAL A 85 15.75 -0.44 -17.53
CA VAL A 85 16.27 -0.44 -16.15
C VAL A 85 16.24 0.96 -15.56
N GLY A 86 16.61 2.00 -16.32
CA GLY A 86 16.52 3.39 -15.87
C GLY A 86 15.09 3.82 -15.53
N LYS A 87 14.12 3.47 -16.39
CA LYS A 87 12.69 3.70 -16.13
C LYS A 87 12.22 2.97 -14.88
N GLU A 88 12.63 1.71 -14.71
CA GLU A 88 12.26 0.90 -13.54
C GLU A 88 12.86 1.45 -12.25
N ILE A 89 14.12 1.92 -12.25
CA ILE A 89 14.74 2.59 -11.10
C ILE A 89 13.96 3.86 -10.76
N GLY A 90 13.63 4.70 -11.75
CA GLY A 90 12.81 5.90 -11.52
C GLY A 90 11.43 5.55 -10.95
N PHE A 91 10.77 4.52 -11.49
CA PHE A 91 9.50 4.04 -10.95
C PHE A 91 9.65 3.47 -9.53
N ALA A 92 10.74 2.77 -9.23
CA ALA A 92 11.00 2.21 -7.90
C ALA A 92 11.30 3.30 -6.86
N LEU A 93 12.04 4.34 -7.23
CA LEU A 93 12.42 5.43 -6.35
C LEU A 93 11.33 6.47 -6.18
N ASP A 94 10.71 6.93 -7.27
CA ASP A 94 9.86 8.13 -7.25
C ASP A 94 8.38 7.80 -7.18
N ALA A 95 7.94 6.78 -7.93
CA ALA A 95 6.62 6.22 -7.73
C ALA A 95 6.71 5.36 -6.48
N ARG A 96 7.13 4.10 -6.54
CA ARG A 96 7.05 3.12 -5.45
C ARG A 96 7.71 3.50 -4.13
N ARG A 97 8.74 4.34 -4.16
CA ARG A 97 9.65 4.68 -3.06
C ARG A 97 9.97 3.45 -2.20
N ILE A 98 10.42 2.40 -2.87
CA ILE A 98 11.01 1.22 -2.24
C ILE A 98 12.53 1.35 -2.27
N PRO A 99 13.27 0.68 -1.36
CA PRO A 99 14.72 0.63 -1.42
C PRO A 99 15.19 0.03 -2.75
N VAL A 100 16.20 0.66 -3.34
CA VAL A 100 16.83 0.23 -4.59
C VAL A 100 18.32 0.05 -4.36
N LEU A 101 18.81 -1.17 -4.61
CA LEU A 101 20.23 -1.45 -4.72
C LEU A 101 20.62 -1.43 -6.20
N ALA A 102 21.31 -0.39 -6.63
CA ALA A 102 21.97 -0.36 -7.93
C ALA A 102 23.39 -0.93 -7.79
N ILE A 103 23.68 -1.99 -8.54
CA ILE A 103 24.98 -2.65 -8.55
C ILE A 103 25.64 -2.50 -9.92
N HIS A 104 26.96 -2.36 -9.96
CA HIS A 104 27.69 -2.41 -11.21
C HIS A 104 29.11 -2.96 -11.08
N LYS A 105 29.62 -3.59 -12.14
CA LYS A 105 31.02 -4.02 -12.18
C LYS A 105 31.97 -2.83 -12.09
N LYS A 106 33.02 -2.98 -11.29
CA LYS A 106 34.11 -2.00 -11.19
C LYS A 106 34.76 -1.75 -12.54
N GLY A 107 35.08 -0.48 -12.81
CA GLY A 107 35.74 -0.06 -14.05
C GLY A 107 34.83 0.05 -15.28
N LYS A 108 33.53 -0.26 -15.16
CA LYS A 108 32.55 -0.03 -16.23
C LYS A 108 31.97 1.37 -16.15
N LYS A 109 31.73 1.98 -17.32
CA LYS A 109 31.13 3.32 -17.41
C LYS A 109 29.61 3.20 -17.25
N VAL A 110 29.11 3.61 -16.09
CA VAL A 110 27.68 3.63 -15.77
C VAL A 110 27.04 5.00 -16.04
N SER A 111 25.71 5.01 -16.15
CA SER A 111 24.95 6.25 -16.36
C SER A 111 25.11 7.19 -15.16
N GLN A 112 25.51 8.43 -15.42
CA GLN A 112 25.61 9.46 -14.38
C GLN A 112 24.25 9.81 -13.75
N MET A 113 23.15 9.54 -14.47
CA MET A 113 21.78 9.71 -13.96
C MET A 113 21.44 8.75 -12.82
N VAL A 114 22.17 7.65 -12.66
CA VAL A 114 22.03 6.74 -11.52
C VAL A 114 23.22 6.91 -10.57
N ASP A 115 24.44 6.90 -11.11
CA ASP A 115 25.68 6.95 -10.32
C ASP A 115 25.83 8.23 -9.47
N LYS A 116 25.38 9.38 -9.99
CA LYS A 116 25.46 10.67 -9.29
C LYS A 116 24.14 11.11 -8.67
N PHE A 117 23.07 10.36 -8.88
CA PHE A 117 21.78 10.70 -8.33
C PHE A 117 21.72 10.31 -6.85
N LYS A 118 21.50 11.31 -6.00
CA LYS A 118 21.36 11.09 -4.56
C LYS A 118 19.89 10.98 -4.22
N HIS A 119 19.48 9.81 -3.75
CA HIS A 119 18.13 9.57 -3.26
C HIS A 119 18.22 8.76 -1.95
N PRO A 120 17.42 9.08 -0.91
CA PRO A 120 17.50 8.39 0.39
C PRO A 120 17.24 6.88 0.32
N LEU A 121 16.56 6.43 -0.74
CA LEU A 121 16.26 5.01 -0.99
C LEU A 121 17.15 4.36 -2.06
N LEU A 122 18.13 5.08 -2.61
CA LEU A 122 19.05 4.53 -3.60
C LEU A 122 20.41 4.25 -2.97
N THR A 123 20.77 2.98 -2.91
CA THR A 123 22.12 2.53 -2.58
C THR A 123 22.81 2.14 -3.89
N ASN A 124 23.89 2.82 -4.25
CA ASN A 124 24.69 2.51 -5.42
C ASN A 124 26.04 1.94 -4.99
N VAL A 125 26.38 0.74 -5.47
CA VAL A 125 27.60 0.03 -5.11
C VAL A 125 28.31 -0.51 -6.35
N GLU A 126 29.64 -0.45 -6.32
CA GLU A 126 30.47 -1.17 -7.26
C GLU A 126 30.83 -2.54 -6.70
N TYR A 127 31.00 -3.53 -7.58
CA TYR A 127 31.54 -4.84 -7.19
C TYR A 127 32.62 -5.31 -8.16
N GLU A 128 33.64 -6.01 -7.65
CA GLU A 128 34.76 -6.52 -8.44
C GLU A 128 34.59 -7.97 -8.90
N ASN A 129 34.06 -8.80 -8.02
CA ASN A 129 33.93 -10.24 -8.20
C ASN A 129 32.71 -10.79 -7.42
N SER A 130 32.46 -12.09 -7.50
CA SER A 130 31.28 -12.70 -6.88
C SER A 130 31.24 -12.62 -5.34
N GLU A 131 32.40 -12.65 -4.67
CA GLU A 131 32.48 -12.56 -3.20
C GLU A 131 32.20 -11.12 -2.72
N ASP A 132 32.70 -10.14 -3.45
CA ASP A 132 32.39 -8.73 -3.22
C ASP A 132 30.90 -8.44 -3.49
N LEU A 133 30.35 -8.97 -4.59
CA LEU A 133 28.91 -8.88 -4.88
C LEU A 133 28.06 -9.43 -3.73
N GLU A 134 28.40 -10.61 -3.23
CA GLU A 134 27.74 -11.23 -2.07
C GLU A 134 27.81 -10.32 -0.85
N THR A 135 28.98 -9.77 -0.55
CA THR A 135 29.17 -8.83 0.57
C THR A 135 28.29 -7.57 0.45
N GLN A 136 28.23 -6.96 -0.75
CA GLN A 136 27.41 -5.76 -0.97
C GLN A 136 25.91 -6.05 -0.83
N VAL A 137 25.46 -7.19 -1.36
CA VAL A 137 24.06 -7.62 -1.28
C VAL A 137 23.69 -7.92 0.18
N ASP A 138 24.52 -8.68 0.90
CA ASP A 138 24.31 -9.02 2.30
C ASP A 138 24.20 -7.77 3.18
N GLY A 139 25.11 -6.80 2.99
CA GLY A 139 25.10 -5.54 3.74
C GLY A 139 23.79 -4.77 3.53
N PHE A 140 23.37 -4.60 2.28
CA PHE A 140 22.12 -3.91 1.95
C PHE A 140 20.88 -4.57 2.59
N PHE A 141 20.77 -5.90 2.50
CA PHE A 141 19.65 -6.62 3.11
C PHE A 141 19.74 -6.68 4.65
N GLY A 142 20.95 -6.61 5.21
CA GLY A 142 21.19 -6.47 6.65
C GLY A 142 20.54 -5.20 7.22
N ASP A 143 20.78 -4.06 6.56
CA ASP A 143 20.24 -2.77 6.98
C ASP A 143 18.71 -2.69 6.89
N LEU A 144 18.12 -3.33 5.88
CA LEU A 144 16.65 -3.35 5.68
C LEU A 144 15.89 -4.06 6.81
N ASN A 145 16.49 -5.09 7.42
CA ASN A 145 15.84 -5.88 8.46
C ASN A 145 15.64 -5.11 9.79
N VAL A 146 16.36 -4.00 10.00
CA VAL A 146 16.28 -3.19 11.23
C VAL A 146 15.01 -2.31 11.24
N LEU A 147 14.49 -1.93 10.07
CA LEU A 147 13.35 -1.01 9.92
C LEU A 147 11.97 -1.67 10.07
N GLY A 148 11.86 -2.99 9.94
CA GLY A 148 10.58 -3.72 9.88
C GLY A 148 9.96 -4.10 11.23
N THR A 149 10.46 -3.59 12.36
CA THR A 149 10.12 -4.11 13.72
C THR A 149 9.13 -3.24 14.51
N LEU A 150 8.21 -2.53 13.86
CA LEU A 150 7.12 -1.85 14.57
C LEU A 150 5.97 -2.83 14.87
N ARG A 151 5.56 -2.87 16.15
CA ARG A 151 4.41 -3.64 16.63
C ARG A 151 3.10 -2.97 16.21
N PRO A 152 2.04 -3.74 15.92
CA PRO A 152 0.85 -3.23 15.25
C PRO A 152 -0.14 -2.55 16.19
N ASN A 153 -0.01 -1.24 16.35
CA ASN A 153 -1.05 -0.44 17.01
C ASN A 153 -2.04 0.17 16.01
N LEU A 154 -1.97 -0.15 14.71
CA LEU A 154 -2.93 0.29 13.71
C LEU A 154 -3.94 -0.82 13.37
N ILE A 155 -5.22 -0.49 13.55
CA ILE A 155 -6.39 -1.29 13.18
C ILE A 155 -7.09 -0.55 12.04
N LEU A 156 -7.18 -1.19 10.88
CA LEU A 156 -7.83 -0.62 9.71
C LEU A 156 -9.20 -1.28 9.50
N CYS A 157 -10.23 -0.47 9.24
CA CYS A 157 -11.50 -0.93 8.72
C CYS A 157 -11.70 -0.42 7.30
N ASP A 158 -11.97 -1.32 6.35
CA ASP A 158 -12.25 -0.94 4.97
C ASP A 158 -13.32 -1.85 4.33
N GLY A 159 -13.81 -1.47 3.16
CA GLY A 159 -14.89 -2.13 2.46
C GLY A 159 -15.69 -1.18 1.57
N ILE A 160 -16.62 -1.75 0.79
CA ILE A 160 -17.51 -1.00 -0.09
C ILE A 160 -18.42 -0.03 0.66
N ASP A 161 -18.97 0.96 -0.01
CA ASP A 161 -19.94 1.87 0.61
C ASP A 161 -21.20 1.09 1.03
N GLY A 162 -21.80 1.44 2.17
CA GLY A 162 -22.94 0.68 2.73
C GLY A 162 -22.58 -0.60 3.48
N SER A 163 -21.30 -1.01 3.53
CA SER A 163 -20.88 -2.26 4.17
C SER A 163 -20.90 -2.26 5.71
N GLY A 164 -20.96 -1.08 6.34
CA GLY A 164 -21.01 -0.96 7.80
C GLY A 164 -19.67 -0.69 8.47
N LYS A 165 -18.67 -0.15 7.75
CA LYS A 165 -17.37 0.26 8.32
C LYS A 165 -17.49 1.13 9.58
N GLY A 166 -18.34 2.16 9.55
CA GLY A 166 -18.60 3.02 10.70
C GLY A 166 -19.15 2.27 11.93
N VAL A 167 -19.81 1.11 11.75
CA VAL A 167 -20.23 0.24 12.86
C VAL A 167 -19.03 -0.50 13.45
N VAL A 168 -18.10 -0.93 12.61
CA VAL A 168 -16.87 -1.62 13.02
C VAL A 168 -15.95 -0.68 13.78
N SER A 169 -15.61 0.49 13.22
CA SER A 169 -14.72 1.46 13.88
C SER A 169 -15.28 1.91 15.23
N LYS A 170 -16.59 2.21 15.29
CA LYS A 170 -17.29 2.52 16.55
C LYS A 170 -17.29 1.35 17.53
N ALA A 171 -17.44 0.11 17.08
CA ALA A 171 -17.42 -1.04 17.97
C ALA A 171 -16.07 -1.20 18.68
N ILE A 172 -14.95 -0.98 17.98
CA ILE A 172 -13.62 -0.97 18.59
C ILE A 172 -13.47 0.24 19.54
N GLY A 173 -13.91 1.43 19.16
CA GLY A 173 -13.91 2.60 20.07
C GLY A 173 -14.71 2.38 21.36
N ASP A 174 -15.88 1.74 21.25
CA ASP A 174 -16.72 1.36 22.40
C ASP A 174 -16.01 0.33 23.31
N PHE A 175 -15.15 -0.53 22.76
CA PHE A 175 -14.37 -1.51 23.54
C PHE A 175 -13.37 -0.81 24.45
N PHE A 176 -12.59 0.14 23.93
CA PHE A 176 -11.63 0.91 24.72
C PHE A 176 -12.30 1.74 25.83
N SER A 177 -13.43 2.39 25.50
CA SER A 177 -14.21 3.15 26.49
C SER A 177 -14.69 2.29 27.67
N ARG A 178 -14.99 1.00 27.45
CA ARG A 178 -15.42 0.07 28.51
C ARG A 178 -14.26 -0.41 29.39
N GLY A 179 -13.06 -0.45 28.84
CA GLY A 179 -11.82 -0.78 29.55
C GLY A 179 -11.27 0.35 30.42
N GLN A 180 -11.96 1.51 30.50
CA GLN A 180 -11.50 2.74 31.15
C GLN A 180 -10.27 3.38 30.49
N SER A 181 -9.94 3.01 29.25
CA SER A 181 -8.91 3.69 28.46
C SER A 181 -9.51 4.90 27.73
N ASP A 182 -8.73 5.96 27.58
CA ASP A 182 -9.17 7.16 26.89
C ASP A 182 -9.32 6.92 25.39
N VAL A 183 -10.44 7.40 24.83
CA VAL A 183 -10.71 7.36 23.39
C VAL A 183 -10.89 8.79 22.90
N PHE A 184 -10.08 9.18 21.91
CA PHE A 184 -10.23 10.49 21.27
C PHE A 184 -10.72 10.31 19.84
N ASP A 185 -11.92 10.85 19.58
CA ASP A 185 -12.51 10.87 18.24
C ASP A 185 -11.98 12.07 17.46
N VAL A 186 -10.95 11.82 16.65
CA VAL A 186 -10.32 12.82 15.79
C VAL A 186 -11.28 13.28 14.70
N THR A 187 -12.20 12.41 14.28
CA THR A 187 -13.19 12.71 13.26
C THR A 187 -14.18 13.78 13.75
N GLU A 188 -14.74 13.60 14.94
CA GLU A 188 -15.66 14.57 15.53
C GLU A 188 -14.95 15.87 15.93
N PHE A 189 -13.73 15.78 16.46
CA PHE A 189 -12.90 16.97 16.70
C PHE A 189 -12.69 17.77 15.41
N SER A 190 -12.25 17.11 14.33
CA SER A 190 -11.89 17.79 13.07
C SER A 190 -13.10 18.45 12.41
N LYS A 191 -14.30 17.84 12.52
CA LYS A 191 -15.55 18.45 12.05
C LYS A 191 -15.88 19.73 12.80
N LYS A 192 -15.64 19.75 14.11
CA LYS A 192 -15.98 20.87 14.99
C LYS A 192 -14.97 22.01 14.89
N GLU A 193 -13.69 21.70 15.00
CA GLU A 193 -12.60 22.69 15.09
C GLU A 193 -12.03 23.07 13.71
N GLY A 194 -12.33 22.29 12.66
CA GLY A 194 -11.94 22.61 11.29
C GLY A 194 -10.47 22.32 10.96
N HIS A 195 -9.75 21.60 11.82
CA HIS A 195 -8.38 21.16 11.57
C HIS A 195 -8.09 19.81 12.26
N ILE A 196 -7.04 19.13 11.81
CA ILE A 196 -6.49 17.92 12.46
C ILE A 196 -5.69 18.39 13.71
N PRO A 197 -5.87 17.80 14.90
CA PRO A 197 -5.03 18.11 16.06
C PRO A 197 -3.61 17.57 15.84
N SER A 198 -2.60 18.20 16.43
CA SER A 198 -1.27 17.58 16.54
C SER A 198 -1.23 16.55 17.67
N TRP A 199 -0.28 15.63 17.61
CA TRP A 199 -0.04 14.71 18.72
C TRP A 199 0.23 15.46 20.03
N ASP A 200 0.95 16.58 19.99
CA ASP A 200 1.21 17.40 21.18
C ASP A 200 -0.07 17.99 21.80
N ASP A 201 -1.09 18.27 20.99
CA ASP A 201 -2.37 18.81 21.47
C ASP A 201 -3.17 17.76 22.27
N VAL A 202 -3.01 16.47 21.95
CA VAL A 202 -3.88 15.41 22.48
C VAL A 202 -3.16 14.39 23.35
N LYS A 203 -1.82 14.32 23.34
CA LYS A 203 -1.06 13.29 24.07
C LYS A 203 -1.35 13.25 25.57
N SER A 204 -1.69 14.40 26.16
CA SER A 204 -2.04 14.49 27.59
C SER A 204 -3.34 13.74 27.94
N ASN A 205 -4.17 13.41 26.95
CA ASN A 205 -5.38 12.62 27.10
C ASN A 205 -5.09 11.11 27.19
N PHE A 206 -3.84 10.66 27.12
CA PHE A 206 -3.49 9.22 27.09
C PHE A 206 -2.44 8.83 28.15
N PRO A 207 -2.65 9.12 29.44
CA PRO A 207 -1.65 8.86 30.48
C PRO A 207 -1.36 7.37 30.68
N GLU A 208 -2.33 6.49 30.39
CA GLU A 208 -2.25 5.03 30.60
C GLU A 208 -2.43 4.24 29.29
N GLY A 209 -2.32 4.92 28.14
CA GLY A 209 -2.66 4.38 26.83
C GLY A 209 -4.13 4.60 26.45
N GLY A 210 -4.50 4.20 25.24
CA GLY A 210 -5.86 4.39 24.73
C GLY A 210 -5.96 4.26 23.23
N ALA A 211 -7.01 4.84 22.64
CA ALA A 211 -7.27 4.76 21.22
C ALA A 211 -7.61 6.10 20.55
N LEU A 212 -7.11 6.28 19.32
CA LEU A 212 -7.58 7.30 18.38
C LEU A 212 -8.59 6.69 17.41
N LEU A 213 -9.73 7.36 17.21
CA LEU A 213 -10.63 7.06 16.11
C LEU A 213 -10.40 8.07 14.99
N VAL A 214 -9.94 7.60 13.84
CA VAL A 214 -9.62 8.43 12.66
C VAL A 214 -10.37 7.91 11.44
N ALA A 215 -10.66 8.80 10.49
CA ALA A 215 -11.33 8.44 9.24
C ALA A 215 -10.73 9.21 8.07
N GLU A 216 -10.62 8.54 6.92
CA GLU A 216 -10.20 9.12 5.66
C GLU A 216 -11.31 9.12 4.58
N PRO A 217 -11.34 10.11 3.67
CA PRO A 217 -10.57 11.35 3.75
C PRO A 217 -10.99 12.16 4.98
N THR A 218 -10.09 12.95 5.56
CA THR A 218 -10.39 13.70 6.79
C THR A 218 -11.57 14.66 6.57
N TYR A 219 -12.24 15.07 7.66
CA TYR A 219 -13.43 15.94 7.56
C TYR A 219 -13.10 17.44 7.57
N CYS A 220 -11.81 17.79 7.45
CA CYS A 220 -11.30 19.15 7.42
C CYS A 220 -10.21 19.29 6.35
N GLY A 221 -9.70 20.50 6.13
CA GLY A 221 -8.56 20.72 5.23
C GLY A 221 -8.72 20.07 3.84
N ILE A 222 -7.70 19.31 3.42
CA ILE A 222 -7.68 18.62 2.12
C ILE A 222 -8.78 17.58 2.02
N GLY A 223 -9.02 16.79 3.06
CA GLY A 223 -10.09 15.79 3.07
C GLY A 223 -11.48 16.38 2.85
N LYS A 224 -11.73 17.59 3.35
CA LYS A 224 -12.96 18.34 3.04
C LYS A 224 -13.05 18.71 1.55
N ILE A 225 -11.96 19.18 0.94
CA ILE A 225 -11.90 19.50 -0.51
C ILE A 225 -12.14 18.24 -1.34
N ILE A 226 -11.56 17.10 -0.95
CA ILE A 226 -11.81 15.82 -1.62
C ILE A 226 -13.32 15.56 -1.68
N ARG A 227 -13.99 15.62 -0.52
CA ARG A 227 -15.43 15.32 -0.39
C ARG A 227 -16.33 16.31 -1.13
N GLU A 228 -16.05 17.60 -1.04
CA GLU A 228 -16.95 18.65 -1.52
C GLU A 228 -16.73 19.02 -2.99
N GLU A 229 -15.58 18.67 -3.56
CA GLU A 229 -15.18 19.06 -4.92
C GLU A 229 -14.73 17.86 -5.74
N LEU A 230 -13.64 17.19 -5.33
CA LEU A 230 -12.96 16.23 -6.20
C LEU A 230 -13.78 14.97 -6.50
N ILE A 231 -14.47 14.44 -5.49
CA ILE A 231 -15.29 13.23 -5.62
C ILE A 231 -16.79 13.52 -5.64
N LYS A 232 -17.18 14.78 -5.86
CA LYS A 232 -18.60 15.14 -6.01
C LYS A 232 -19.14 14.56 -7.32
N LYS A 233 -20.41 14.16 -7.34
CA LYS A 233 -21.09 13.66 -8.53
C LYS A 233 -21.02 14.68 -9.65
N GLY A 234 -20.62 14.22 -10.83
CA GLY A 234 -20.40 15.07 -12.01
C GLY A 234 -19.03 15.74 -12.05
N SER A 235 -18.16 15.52 -11.05
CA SER A 235 -16.74 15.87 -11.12
C SER A 235 -16.06 15.16 -12.30
N ASN A 236 -15.09 15.84 -12.91
CA ASN A 236 -14.28 15.36 -14.03
C ASN A 236 -12.77 15.42 -13.74
N HIS A 237 -12.37 15.48 -12.47
CA HIS A 237 -10.96 15.41 -12.08
C HIS A 237 -10.37 14.04 -12.42
N ASP A 238 -9.18 14.04 -12.99
CA ASP A 238 -8.45 12.81 -13.33
C ASP A 238 -8.03 12.01 -12.09
N VAL A 239 -7.82 10.71 -12.28
CA VAL A 239 -7.50 9.76 -11.22
C VAL A 239 -6.25 10.14 -10.45
N MET A 240 -5.25 10.74 -11.12
CA MET A 240 -4.01 11.12 -10.47
C MET A 240 -4.17 12.37 -9.62
N SER A 241 -4.96 13.36 -10.06
CA SER A 241 -5.34 14.51 -9.22
C SER A 241 -6.10 14.08 -7.96
N VAL A 242 -7.07 13.17 -8.11
CA VAL A 242 -7.83 12.62 -6.97
C VAL A 242 -6.89 11.84 -6.03
N ALA A 243 -6.05 10.95 -6.57
CA ALA A 243 -5.12 10.14 -5.79
C ALA A 243 -4.10 11.00 -5.03
N GLN A 244 -3.57 12.06 -5.66
CA GLN A 244 -2.64 13.01 -5.02
C GLN A 244 -3.30 13.75 -3.87
N ALA A 245 -4.56 14.16 -4.00
CA ALA A 245 -5.29 14.80 -2.90
C ALA A 245 -5.45 13.85 -1.70
N TYR A 246 -5.85 12.60 -1.93
CA TYR A 246 -5.88 11.57 -0.88
C TYR A 246 -4.51 11.35 -0.25
N SER A 247 -3.45 11.29 -1.06
CA SER A 247 -2.08 11.18 -0.57
C SER A 247 -1.69 12.37 0.32
N LEU A 248 -2.02 13.60 -0.07
CA LEU A 248 -1.65 14.77 0.71
C LEU A 248 -2.43 14.85 2.04
N ASP A 249 -3.73 14.58 2.01
CA ASP A 249 -4.58 14.49 3.21
C ASP A 249 -4.01 13.49 4.22
N ARG A 250 -3.66 12.30 3.74
CA ARG A 250 -3.04 11.22 4.50
C ARG A 250 -1.66 11.59 5.06
N ALA A 251 -0.79 12.18 4.25
CA ALA A 251 0.54 12.62 4.71
C ALA A 251 0.41 13.58 5.90
N ILE A 252 -0.49 14.57 5.80
CA ILE A 252 -0.72 15.53 6.89
C ILE A 252 -1.26 14.81 8.14
N LEU A 253 -2.22 13.89 8.00
CA LEU A 253 -2.76 13.12 9.11
C LEU A 253 -1.69 12.28 9.82
N PHE A 254 -0.86 11.57 9.06
CA PHE A 254 0.19 10.69 9.59
C PHE A 254 1.32 11.47 10.25
N ASP A 255 1.83 12.52 9.62
CA ASP A 255 2.95 13.28 10.16
C ASP A 255 2.55 14.10 11.39
N ARG A 256 1.31 14.60 11.42
CA ARG A 256 0.84 15.46 12.51
C ARG A 256 0.36 14.68 13.73
N LEU A 257 -0.22 13.49 13.53
CA LEU A 257 -0.95 12.79 14.59
C LEU A 257 -0.74 11.28 14.60
N VAL A 258 -1.10 10.57 13.51
CA VAL A 258 -1.22 9.10 13.55
C VAL A 258 0.13 8.42 13.76
N GLY A 259 1.18 8.85 13.05
CA GLY A 259 2.53 8.29 13.19
C GLY A 259 3.07 8.45 14.62
N PRO A 260 3.16 9.69 15.16
CA PRO A 260 3.61 9.92 16.53
C PRO A 260 2.76 9.19 17.60
N ALA A 261 1.46 9.05 17.39
CA ALA A 261 0.59 8.31 18.31
C ALA A 261 0.91 6.81 18.33
N ILE A 262 1.08 6.19 17.16
CA ILE A 262 1.48 4.77 17.04
C ILE A 262 2.83 4.54 17.70
N GLU A 263 3.80 5.42 17.43
CA GLU A 263 5.15 5.37 18.02
C GLU A 263 5.14 5.55 19.55
N SER A 264 4.14 6.27 20.07
CA SER A 264 3.90 6.45 21.50
C SER A 264 3.11 5.30 22.14
N GLY A 265 2.79 4.24 21.38
CA GLY A 265 2.08 3.07 21.89
C GLY A 265 0.55 3.16 21.86
N ILE A 266 -0.02 4.21 21.25
CA ILE A 266 -1.47 4.41 21.17
C ILE A 266 -2.07 3.57 20.05
N THR A 267 -3.20 2.93 20.32
CA THR A 267 -3.97 2.22 19.29
C THR A 267 -4.66 3.21 18.38
N VAL A 268 -4.56 3.03 17.07
CA VAL A 268 -5.28 3.84 16.08
C VAL A 268 -6.28 2.95 15.37
N VAL A 269 -7.56 3.33 15.42
CA VAL A 269 -8.65 2.70 14.69
C VAL A 269 -9.02 3.60 13.53
N MET A 270 -8.78 3.13 12.32
CA MET A 270 -8.84 3.92 11.11
C MET A 270 -9.97 3.42 10.19
N ASP A 271 -10.93 4.29 9.87
CA ASP A 271 -11.99 4.03 8.87
C ASP A 271 -11.53 4.54 7.50
N ARG A 272 -11.23 3.58 6.60
CA ARG A 272 -10.53 3.76 5.32
C ARG A 272 -9.08 4.22 5.48
N GLY A 273 -8.29 3.98 4.43
CA GLY A 273 -6.91 4.44 4.32
C GLY A 273 -6.36 4.15 2.94
N VAL A 274 -5.05 3.89 2.86
CA VAL A 274 -4.37 3.49 1.61
C VAL A 274 -4.94 2.20 1.03
N PHE A 275 -5.59 1.35 1.83
CA PHE A 275 -6.32 0.18 1.35
C PHE A 275 -7.45 0.58 0.40
N ALA A 276 -8.32 1.52 0.80
CA ALA A 276 -9.35 2.09 -0.07
C ALA A 276 -8.72 2.70 -1.33
N THR A 277 -7.62 3.45 -1.21
CA THR A 277 -6.97 4.05 -2.38
C THR A 277 -6.47 3.01 -3.40
N GLN A 278 -5.94 1.88 -2.92
CA GLN A 278 -5.52 0.75 -3.76
C GLN A 278 -6.69 0.00 -4.43
N VAL A 279 -7.93 0.30 -4.06
CA VAL A 279 -9.13 -0.27 -4.70
C VAL A 279 -9.82 0.76 -5.58
N TYR A 280 -10.16 1.93 -5.03
CA TYR A 280 -11.01 2.93 -5.67
C TYR A 280 -10.33 3.59 -6.87
N GLN A 281 -9.08 4.05 -6.72
CA GLN A 281 -8.39 4.77 -7.80
C GLN A 281 -8.05 3.87 -8.99
N PRO A 282 -7.56 2.62 -8.83
CA PRO A 282 -7.40 1.71 -9.95
C PRO A 282 -8.69 1.47 -10.75
N VAL A 283 -9.83 1.35 -10.05
CA VAL A 283 -11.14 1.22 -10.70
C VAL A 283 -11.55 2.52 -11.41
N GLN A 284 -11.30 3.68 -10.79
CA GLN A 284 -11.54 5.00 -11.40
C GLN A 284 -10.76 5.17 -12.70
N GLY A 285 -9.44 4.93 -12.68
CA GLY A 285 -8.60 5.04 -13.87
C GLY A 285 -8.99 4.07 -14.98
N GLU A 286 -9.37 2.83 -14.62
CA GLU A 286 -9.87 1.84 -15.57
C GLU A 286 -11.19 2.28 -16.21
N MET A 287 -12.18 2.66 -15.41
CA MET A 287 -13.54 2.91 -15.89
C MET A 287 -13.73 4.26 -16.57
N PHE A 288 -13.06 5.31 -16.09
CA PHE A 288 -13.31 6.68 -16.56
C PHE A 288 -12.23 7.19 -17.52
N GLU A 289 -11.02 6.63 -17.45
CA GLU A 289 -9.86 7.12 -18.22
C GLU A 289 -9.24 6.04 -19.12
N GLY A 290 -9.71 4.78 -19.03
CA GLY A 290 -9.25 3.68 -19.88
C GLY A 290 -7.83 3.19 -19.56
N TYR A 291 -7.30 3.50 -18.37
CA TYR A 291 -5.99 3.03 -17.93
C TYR A 291 -6.04 1.56 -17.49
N ASP A 292 -4.89 0.89 -17.59
CA ASP A 292 -4.72 -0.42 -16.96
C ASP A 292 -4.77 -0.29 -15.43
N SER A 293 -5.56 -1.14 -14.76
CA SER A 293 -5.76 -1.04 -13.31
C SER A 293 -4.49 -1.34 -12.51
N GLU A 294 -3.59 -2.21 -13.00
CA GLU A 294 -2.32 -2.53 -12.34
C GLU A 294 -1.33 -1.37 -12.47
N TYR A 295 -1.33 -0.69 -13.62
CA TYR A 295 -0.57 0.55 -13.80
C TYR A 295 -0.98 1.61 -12.78
N ILE A 296 -2.29 1.88 -12.63
CA ILE A 296 -2.77 2.86 -11.64
C ILE A 296 -2.49 2.39 -10.21
N LEU A 297 -2.65 1.09 -9.90
CA LEU A 297 -2.30 0.54 -8.60
C LEU A 297 -0.84 0.81 -8.23
N GLY A 298 0.08 0.62 -9.19
CA GLY A 298 1.49 0.93 -9.04
C GLY A 298 1.74 2.42 -8.77
N MET A 299 1.07 3.29 -9.53
CA MET A 299 1.18 4.75 -9.37
C MET A 299 0.65 5.23 -8.02
N VAL A 300 -0.52 4.77 -7.57
CA VAL A 300 -1.10 5.22 -6.30
C VAL A 300 -0.34 4.69 -5.09
N ARG A 301 0.16 3.44 -5.11
CA ARG A 301 1.09 2.97 -4.07
C ARG A 301 2.36 3.82 -4.01
N GLY A 302 2.66 4.52 -5.10
CA GLY A 302 3.81 5.37 -5.20
C GLY A 302 3.66 6.78 -4.61
N LEU A 303 2.46 7.18 -4.23
CA LEU A 303 2.28 8.54 -3.75
C LEU A 303 2.88 8.71 -2.35
N PRO A 304 3.58 9.82 -2.05
CA PRO A 304 4.35 9.97 -0.81
C PRO A 304 3.54 9.73 0.48
N GLY A 305 2.31 10.22 0.55
CA GLY A 305 1.45 10.00 1.73
C GLY A 305 0.88 8.59 1.81
N ASN A 306 0.73 7.91 0.68
CA ASN A 306 0.29 6.51 0.65
C ASN A 306 1.36 5.62 1.23
N GLN A 307 2.62 5.86 0.87
CA GLN A 307 3.74 5.16 1.49
C GLN A 307 3.92 5.50 2.95
N ARG A 308 3.67 6.77 3.31
CA ARG A 308 3.75 7.18 4.71
C ARG A 308 2.82 6.36 5.59
N GLU A 309 1.60 6.06 5.14
CA GLU A 309 0.73 5.08 5.82
C GLU A 309 1.27 3.65 5.71
N MET A 310 1.78 3.25 4.55
CA MET A 310 2.32 1.89 4.33
C MET A 310 3.56 1.57 5.18
N ASP A 311 4.28 2.59 5.71
CA ASP A 311 5.31 2.43 6.74
C ASP A 311 4.73 1.88 8.06
N TYR A 312 3.46 2.15 8.34
CA TYR A 312 2.71 1.67 9.51
C TYR A 312 1.74 0.56 9.09
N VAL A 313 2.27 -0.61 8.70
CA VAL A 313 1.44 -1.75 8.28
C VAL A 313 0.40 -2.09 9.36
N PRO A 314 -0.93 -2.07 9.07
CA PRO A 314 -1.95 -2.42 10.04
C PRO A 314 -1.76 -3.86 10.51
N GLY A 315 -1.79 -4.13 11.82
CA GLY A 315 -1.74 -5.53 12.27
C GLY A 315 -3.08 -6.23 12.22
N LEU A 316 -4.17 -5.47 12.26
CA LEU A 316 -5.52 -5.99 12.07
C LEU A 316 -6.24 -5.18 10.99
N ILE A 317 -6.80 -5.89 10.01
CA ILE A 317 -7.68 -5.31 8.99
C ILE A 317 -9.03 -6.01 9.09
N LEU A 318 -10.07 -5.22 9.32
CA LEU A 318 -11.45 -5.67 9.47
C LEU A 318 -12.25 -5.27 8.24
N LEU A 319 -12.71 -6.26 7.48
CA LEU A 319 -13.44 -6.07 6.23
C LEU A 319 -14.88 -6.53 6.38
N PRO A 320 -15.87 -5.62 6.53
CA PRO A 320 -17.27 -5.99 6.39
C PRO A 320 -17.56 -6.61 5.03
N ASP A 321 -17.91 -7.88 5.04
CA ASP A 321 -18.16 -8.70 3.86
C ASP A 321 -19.68 -8.82 3.66
N VAL A 322 -20.21 -8.01 2.73
CA VAL A 322 -21.63 -7.89 2.46
C VAL A 322 -21.87 -8.03 0.96
N ASP A 323 -23.01 -8.62 0.59
CA ASP A 323 -23.44 -8.63 -0.81
C ASP A 323 -23.57 -7.17 -1.34
N PRO A 324 -23.00 -6.86 -2.52
CA PRO A 324 -23.07 -5.51 -3.09
C PRO A 324 -24.50 -4.99 -3.24
N LYS A 325 -25.48 -5.85 -3.52
CA LYS A 325 -26.90 -5.45 -3.62
C LYS A 325 -27.42 -4.94 -2.28
N ILE A 326 -27.14 -5.67 -1.20
CA ILE A 326 -27.52 -5.27 0.16
C ILE A 326 -26.83 -3.95 0.54
N ALA A 327 -25.56 -3.79 0.19
CA ALA A 327 -24.82 -2.56 0.43
C ALA A 327 -25.44 -1.35 -0.30
N MET A 328 -25.82 -1.53 -1.57
CA MET A 328 -26.48 -0.51 -2.38
C MET A 328 -27.90 -0.17 -1.89
N GLU A 329 -28.68 -1.17 -1.45
CA GLU A 329 -29.99 -0.93 -0.83
C GLU A 329 -29.86 -0.11 0.46
N ARG A 330 -28.84 -0.42 1.27
CA ARG A 330 -28.54 0.37 2.48
C ARG A 330 -28.15 1.80 2.15
N LEU A 331 -27.43 2.04 1.06
CA LEU A 331 -27.08 3.38 0.60
C LEU A 331 -28.32 4.15 0.12
N GLY A 332 -29.17 3.53 -0.72
CA GLY A 332 -30.39 4.15 -1.23
C GLY A 332 -31.42 4.51 -0.16
N ASN A 333 -31.39 3.81 0.99
CA ASN A 333 -32.27 4.08 2.12
C ASN A 333 -31.71 5.09 3.14
N ARG A 334 -30.52 5.65 2.92
CA ARG A 334 -29.96 6.70 3.80
C ARG A 334 -30.71 8.01 3.59
N SER A 335 -30.94 8.73 4.67
CA SER A 335 -31.52 10.08 4.66
C SER A 335 -30.56 11.16 4.14
N LYS A 336 -29.31 10.80 3.80
CA LYS A 336 -28.30 11.68 3.21
C LYS A 336 -27.81 11.05 1.90
N ASP A 337 -28.01 11.78 0.81
CA ASP A 337 -27.32 11.55 -0.47
C ASP A 337 -26.01 12.34 -0.38
N ASP A 338 -24.88 11.62 -0.25
CA ASP A 338 -23.55 12.26 -0.17
C ASP A 338 -23.12 12.80 -1.55
N ASN A 339 -23.94 12.59 -2.59
CA ASN A 339 -23.78 13.09 -3.95
C ASN A 339 -22.36 12.88 -4.46
N ALA A 340 -21.85 11.66 -4.27
CA ALA A 340 -20.47 11.29 -4.58
C ALA A 340 -20.36 10.53 -5.91
N LEU A 341 -19.28 10.80 -6.65
CA LEU A 341 -18.93 10.17 -7.93
C LEU A 341 -18.93 8.64 -7.85
N PHE A 342 -18.52 8.11 -6.69
CA PHE A 342 -18.33 6.68 -6.49
C PHE A 342 -19.60 5.93 -6.12
N GLU A 343 -20.75 6.58 -5.91
CA GLU A 343 -22.02 5.91 -5.56
C GLU A 343 -22.77 5.35 -6.79
N GLU A 344 -22.20 5.48 -7.99
CA GLU A 344 -22.70 4.87 -9.23
C GLU A 344 -22.68 3.33 -9.15
N SER A 345 -23.80 2.68 -9.48
CA SER A 345 -23.97 1.21 -9.32
C SER A 345 -22.91 0.37 -10.04
N ASN A 346 -22.54 0.75 -11.27
CA ASN A 346 -21.50 0.06 -12.02
C ASN A 346 -20.13 0.17 -11.35
N PHE A 347 -19.83 1.34 -10.78
CA PHE A 347 -18.57 1.60 -10.08
C PHE A 347 -18.49 0.78 -8.78
N GLN A 348 -19.56 0.74 -7.99
CA GLN A 348 -19.63 -0.04 -6.76
C GLN A 348 -19.52 -1.56 -7.01
N ASN A 349 -20.16 -2.07 -8.07
CA ASN A 349 -20.01 -3.48 -8.47
C ASN A 349 -18.55 -3.80 -8.82
N ARG A 350 -17.90 -2.91 -9.57
CA ARG A 350 -16.49 -3.11 -9.95
C ARG A 350 -15.55 -3.08 -8.74
N ILE A 351 -15.79 -2.18 -7.79
CA ILE A 351 -15.07 -2.16 -6.52
C ILE A 351 -15.29 -3.46 -5.73
N ALA A 352 -16.52 -3.95 -5.66
CA ALA A 352 -16.84 -5.20 -4.98
C ALA A 352 -16.09 -6.40 -5.57
N ASP A 353 -15.98 -6.48 -6.90
CA ASP A 353 -15.16 -7.50 -7.57
C ASP A 353 -13.70 -7.46 -7.13
N VAL A 354 -13.14 -6.25 -6.97
CA VAL A 354 -11.75 -6.07 -6.51
C VAL A 354 -11.60 -6.54 -5.06
N TYR A 355 -12.53 -6.20 -4.16
CA TYR A 355 -12.53 -6.72 -2.79
C TYR A 355 -12.63 -8.26 -2.77
N ALA A 356 -13.56 -8.83 -3.54
CA ALA A 356 -13.79 -10.26 -3.62
C ALA A 356 -12.58 -11.05 -4.16
N SER A 357 -11.78 -10.42 -5.05
CA SER A 357 -10.56 -11.03 -5.59
C SER A 357 -9.46 -11.28 -4.54
N ARG A 358 -9.53 -10.59 -3.39
CA ARG A 358 -8.51 -10.59 -2.32
C ARG A 358 -7.09 -10.25 -2.81
N ARG A 359 -6.94 -9.63 -3.99
CA ARG A 359 -5.60 -9.35 -4.55
C ARG A 359 -4.80 -8.38 -3.67
N ILE A 360 -5.47 -7.35 -3.13
CA ILE A 360 -4.86 -6.33 -2.28
C ILE A 360 -4.42 -6.91 -0.93
N GLU A 361 -5.19 -7.87 -0.39
CA GLU A 361 -4.90 -8.56 0.88
C GLU A 361 -3.53 -9.25 0.91
N LYS A 362 -3.02 -9.69 -0.24
CA LYS A 362 -1.72 -10.37 -0.35
C LYS A 362 -0.57 -9.48 0.10
N TRP A 363 -0.64 -8.18 -0.18
CA TRP A 363 0.41 -7.24 0.23
C TRP A 363 0.50 -7.13 1.75
N TYR A 364 -0.64 -6.99 2.41
CA TYR A 364 -0.78 -6.85 3.86
C TYR A 364 -0.47 -8.15 4.63
N THR A 365 -1.05 -9.28 4.20
CA THR A 365 -0.81 -10.58 4.86
C THR A 365 0.65 -11.01 4.80
N ARG A 366 1.34 -10.74 3.69
CA ARG A 366 2.81 -10.91 3.57
C ARG A 366 3.60 -9.97 4.47
N ARG A 367 3.01 -8.96 5.08
CA ARG A 367 3.67 -8.06 6.03
C ARG A 367 3.19 -8.25 7.47
N GLY A 368 2.50 -9.35 7.73
CA GLY A 368 2.08 -9.75 9.07
C GLY A 368 0.68 -9.29 9.46
N SER A 369 -0.01 -8.49 8.63
CA SER A 369 -1.39 -8.10 8.88
C SER A 369 -2.29 -9.32 9.02
N LYS A 370 -3.10 -9.35 10.07
CA LYS A 370 -4.24 -10.24 10.17
C LYS A 370 -5.44 -9.61 9.49
N ILE A 371 -5.99 -10.28 8.49
CA ILE A 371 -7.22 -9.84 7.83
C ILE A 371 -8.37 -10.72 8.31
N VAL A 372 -9.48 -10.08 8.69
CA VAL A 372 -10.71 -10.73 9.11
C VAL A 372 -11.86 -10.17 8.28
N HIS A 373 -12.49 -11.06 7.49
CA HIS A 373 -13.74 -10.78 6.82
C HIS A 373 -14.88 -10.97 7.82
N LEU A 374 -15.74 -9.95 7.94
CA LEU A 374 -16.89 -9.91 8.83
C LEU A 374 -18.14 -10.12 7.97
N PRO A 375 -18.54 -11.36 7.70
CA PRO A 375 -19.69 -11.64 6.84
C PRO A 375 -20.93 -10.93 7.37
N GLN A 376 -21.83 -10.52 6.49
CA GLN A 376 -23.12 -9.91 6.83
C GLN A 376 -24.20 -10.48 5.92
N LYS A 377 -25.30 -10.94 6.52
CA LYS A 377 -26.45 -11.49 5.82
C LYS A 377 -27.57 -10.48 5.74
N GLU A 378 -28.47 -10.71 4.79
CA GLU A 378 -29.70 -9.95 4.67
C GLU A 378 -30.50 -10.02 5.98
N GLY A 379 -31.04 -8.88 6.43
CA GLY A 379 -31.76 -8.76 7.69
C GLY A 379 -30.89 -8.68 8.95
N GLU A 380 -29.57 -8.90 8.87
CA GLU A 380 -28.68 -8.69 10.02
C GLU A 380 -28.45 -7.19 10.26
N GLY A 381 -28.76 -6.75 11.47
CA GLY A 381 -28.60 -5.37 11.91
C GLY A 381 -27.19 -5.06 12.43
N PRO A 382 -26.91 -3.78 12.77
CA PRO A 382 -25.61 -3.34 13.27
C PRO A 382 -25.08 -4.07 14.51
N SER A 383 -25.97 -4.64 15.34
CA SER A 383 -25.60 -5.40 16.53
C SER A 383 -24.75 -6.63 16.20
N VAL A 384 -25.09 -7.35 15.13
CA VAL A 384 -24.37 -8.55 14.70
C VAL A 384 -22.98 -8.19 14.18
N THR A 385 -22.87 -7.12 13.39
CA THR A 385 -21.57 -6.59 12.94
C THR A 385 -20.69 -6.20 14.12
N LYS A 386 -21.28 -5.56 15.15
CA LYS A 386 -20.56 -5.20 16.38
C LYS A 386 -20.04 -6.44 17.13
N GLU A 387 -20.88 -7.45 17.34
CA GLU A 387 -20.48 -8.70 18.01
C GLU A 387 -19.32 -9.40 17.28
N ARG A 388 -19.43 -9.55 15.96
CA ARG A 388 -18.38 -10.16 15.12
C ARG A 388 -17.08 -9.34 15.15
N THR A 389 -17.19 -8.02 15.18
CA THR A 389 -16.04 -7.12 15.28
C THR A 389 -15.29 -7.32 16.59
N LEU A 390 -16.01 -7.34 17.72
CA LEU A 390 -15.41 -7.52 19.04
C LEU A 390 -14.75 -8.90 19.16
N ALA A 391 -15.43 -9.96 18.73
CA ALA A 391 -14.88 -11.31 18.75
C ALA A 391 -13.61 -11.44 17.87
N ALA A 392 -13.57 -10.75 16.72
CA ALA A 392 -12.38 -10.71 15.87
C ALA A 392 -11.22 -9.97 16.53
N TYR A 393 -11.52 -8.88 17.24
CA TYR A 393 -10.52 -8.08 17.93
C TYR A 393 -9.96 -8.76 19.18
N GLU A 394 -10.81 -9.35 20.03
CA GLU A 394 -10.37 -10.12 21.21
C GLU A 394 -9.44 -11.27 20.80
N LYS A 395 -9.80 -12.03 19.77
CA LYS A 395 -8.94 -13.09 19.23
C LYS A 395 -7.61 -12.56 18.68
N TYR A 396 -7.60 -11.31 18.21
CA TYR A 396 -6.37 -10.68 17.75
C TYR A 396 -5.48 -10.27 18.93
N LEU A 397 -6.05 -9.77 20.02
CA LEU A 397 -5.33 -9.46 21.27
C LEU A 397 -4.67 -10.71 21.87
N ASP A 398 -5.40 -11.83 21.96
CA ASP A 398 -4.86 -13.10 22.48
C ASP A 398 -3.61 -13.58 21.72
N ARG A 399 -3.50 -13.24 20.43
CA ARG A 399 -2.38 -13.63 19.57
C ARG A 399 -1.15 -12.75 19.76
N ILE A 400 -1.32 -11.47 20.10
CA ILE A 400 -0.19 -10.55 20.27
C ILE A 400 0.39 -10.60 21.69
N GLU A 401 -0.38 -11.10 22.65
CA GLU A 401 0.05 -11.31 24.04
C GLU A 401 0.75 -12.67 24.28
N GLY A 402 0.52 -13.66 23.41
CA GLY A 402 1.16 -14.98 23.43
C GLY A 402 2.29 -15.13 22.43
#